data_AF-B0W6P8-F1
#
_entry.id   AF-B0W6P8-F1
#
_cell.length_a   1.000
_cell.length_b   1.000
_cell.length_c   1.000
_cell.angle_alpha   90.00
_cell.angle_beta   90.00
_cell.angle_gamma   90.00
#
_symmetry.space_group_name_H-M   'P 1'
#
loop_
_entity.id
_entity.type
_entity.pdbx_description
1 polymer ?
#
loop_
_entity_poly.entity_id
_entity_poly.type
_entity_poly.pdbx_seq_one_letter_code
_entity_poly.pdbx_strand_id
1 'polypeptide(L)'
;MDQERLKSLTSKREVILAKVKWELSVAKAIKTRNPSLGEVAERRDKLTGLAQCFDDVQTEIEEATPNLEEVVTVFNHRILFEDAYFQIKDIYTEYLDQHVEEPEVRPEDRQDDLRDAVKALLESQQQMLLAQCQKPPPQTLALAAGSHVSNPPS
;
A
#
# COMPACT_ATOMS: atom_id res chain seq x y z
N MET A 1 41.31 -12.59 -24.15
CA MET A 1 40.75 -13.10 -22.88
C MET A 1 41.01 -14.61 -22.84
N ASP A 2 41.32 -15.17 -21.67
CA ASP A 2 41.54 -16.61 -21.55
C ASP A 2 40.21 -17.37 -21.60
N GLN A 3 40.21 -18.56 -22.23
CA GLN A 3 38.99 -19.34 -22.46
C GLN A 3 38.26 -19.74 -21.16
N GLU A 4 38.99 -19.87 -20.05
CA GLU A 4 38.43 -20.12 -18.72
C GLU A 4 37.67 -18.91 -18.16
N ARG A 5 38.18 -17.69 -18.37
CA ARG A 5 37.49 -16.44 -17.98
C ARG A 5 36.19 -16.27 -18.77
N LEU A 6 36.19 -16.53 -20.07
CA LEU A 6 34.98 -16.45 -20.89
C LEU A 6 33.90 -17.44 -20.40
N LYS A 7 34.27 -18.70 -20.11
CA LYS A 7 33.37 -19.70 -19.52
C LYS A 7 32.81 -19.27 -18.16
N SER A 8 33.63 -18.63 -17.32
CA SER A 8 33.21 -18.08 -16.03
C SER A 8 32.17 -16.96 -16.20
N LEU A 9 32.41 -16.02 -17.11
CA LEU A 9 31.46 -14.95 -17.45
C LEU A 9 30.13 -15.50 -18.00
N THR A 10 30.19 -16.46 -18.93
CA THR A 10 28.98 -17.12 -19.45
C THR A 10 28.19 -17.76 -18.32
N SER A 11 28.86 -18.48 -17.40
CA SER A 11 28.21 -19.09 -16.23
C SER A 11 27.59 -18.05 -15.30
N LYS A 12 28.26 -16.92 -15.08
CA LYS A 12 27.75 -15.78 -14.30
C LYS A 12 26.51 -15.15 -14.96
N ARG A 13 26.50 -14.99 -16.29
CA ARG A 13 25.35 -14.51 -17.07
C ARG A 13 24.14 -15.43 -16.91
N GLU A 14 24.31 -16.76 -17.01
CA GLU A 14 23.21 -17.71 -16.82
C GLU A 14 22.62 -17.66 -15.41
N VAL A 15 23.46 -17.48 -14.38
CA VAL A 15 22.98 -17.25 -12.99
C VAL A 15 22.18 -15.95 -12.86
N ILE A 16 22.60 -14.88 -13.54
CA ILE A 16 21.86 -13.60 -13.55
C ILE A 16 20.51 -13.74 -14.27
N LEU A 17 20.48 -14.46 -15.41
CA LEU A 17 19.24 -14.77 -16.13
C LEU A 17 18.29 -15.67 -15.33
N ALA A 18 18.81 -16.63 -14.56
CA ALA A 18 18.00 -17.43 -13.64
C ALA A 18 17.39 -16.55 -12.53
N LYS A 19 18.17 -15.60 -11.98
CA LYS A 19 17.71 -14.64 -10.96
C LYS A 19 16.61 -13.72 -11.49
N VAL A 20 16.75 -13.12 -12.67
CA VAL A 20 15.71 -12.23 -13.22
C VAL A 20 14.42 -13.00 -13.55
N LYS A 21 14.52 -14.24 -14.06
CA LYS A 21 13.35 -15.12 -14.29
C LYS A 21 12.64 -15.52 -12.99
N TRP A 22 13.39 -15.77 -11.92
CA TRP A 22 12.83 -15.98 -10.59
C TRP A 22 12.13 -14.71 -10.07
N GLU A 23 12.77 -13.54 -10.19
CA GLU A 23 12.19 -12.27 -9.75
C GLU A 23 10.90 -11.92 -10.52
N LEU A 24 10.85 -12.19 -11.82
CA LEU A 24 9.63 -12.09 -12.64
C LEU A 24 8.51 -13.00 -12.15
N SER A 25 8.86 -14.19 -11.66
CA SER A 25 7.88 -15.12 -11.08
C SER A 25 7.34 -14.61 -9.74
N VAL A 26 8.18 -13.96 -8.93
CA VAL A 26 7.74 -13.30 -7.69
C VAL A 26 6.92 -12.03 -7.97
N ALA A 27 7.31 -11.23 -8.96
CA ALA A 27 6.57 -10.04 -9.38
C ALA A 27 5.16 -10.39 -9.88
N LYS A 28 5.03 -11.43 -10.71
CA LYS A 28 3.72 -11.92 -11.16
C LYS A 28 2.82 -12.41 -10.01
N ALA A 29 3.39 -12.79 -8.88
CA ALA A 29 2.68 -13.17 -7.66
C ALA A 29 2.44 -12.02 -6.66
N ILE A 30 2.83 -10.77 -6.98
CA ILE A 30 2.82 -9.65 -6.03
C ILE A 30 1.43 -9.34 -5.48
N LYS A 31 0.43 -9.23 -6.37
CA LYS A 31 -0.97 -8.91 -6.01
C LYS A 31 -1.63 -10.00 -5.15
N THR A 32 -1.20 -11.26 -5.32
CA THR A 32 -1.66 -12.38 -4.47
C THR A 32 -0.95 -12.49 -3.13
N ARG A 33 0.28 -11.96 -3.01
CA ARG A 33 1.07 -12.04 -1.77
C ARG A 33 0.91 -10.82 -0.87
N ASN A 34 0.47 -9.69 -1.44
CA ASN A 34 0.26 -8.41 -0.74
C ASN A 34 1.46 -7.98 0.15
N PRO A 35 2.67 -7.85 -0.41
CA PRO A 35 3.85 -7.43 0.35
C PRO A 35 3.81 -5.96 0.77
N SER A 36 4.63 -5.60 1.76
CA SER A 36 4.80 -4.20 2.16
C SER A 36 5.52 -3.39 1.08
N LEU A 37 5.22 -2.09 1.01
CA LEU A 37 5.83 -1.17 0.04
C LEU A 37 7.36 -1.11 0.19
N GLY A 38 7.86 -1.20 1.42
CA GLY A 38 9.29 -1.29 1.70
C GLY A 38 9.95 -2.52 1.07
N GLU A 39 9.30 -3.70 1.10
CA GLU A 39 9.84 -4.88 0.42
C GLU A 39 9.86 -4.68 -1.10
N VAL A 40 8.80 -4.11 -1.69
CA VAL A 40 8.72 -3.91 -3.14
C VAL A 40 9.75 -2.89 -3.61
N ALA A 41 9.97 -1.81 -2.85
CA ALA A 41 11.04 -0.85 -3.09
C ALA A 41 12.43 -1.52 -3.03
N GLU A 42 12.73 -2.28 -1.97
CA GLU A 42 13.97 -3.04 -1.87
C GLU A 42 14.19 -4.00 -3.05
N ARG A 43 13.13 -4.65 -3.53
CA ARG A 43 13.20 -5.60 -4.66
C ARG A 43 13.46 -4.89 -5.98
N ARG A 44 12.83 -3.73 -6.21
CA ARG A 44 13.11 -2.86 -7.37
C ARG A 44 14.56 -2.34 -7.36
N ASP A 45 15.09 -2.02 -6.19
CA ASP A 45 16.47 -1.55 -6.06
C ASP A 45 17.47 -2.72 -6.28
N LYS A 46 17.16 -3.92 -5.76
CA LYS A 46 17.90 -5.17 -6.07
C LYS A 46 17.84 -5.54 -7.56
N LEU A 47 16.71 -5.32 -8.22
CA LEU A 47 16.55 -5.52 -9.67
C LEU A 47 17.46 -4.57 -10.47
N THR A 48 17.56 -3.31 -10.05
CA THR A 48 18.47 -2.32 -10.65
C THR A 48 19.93 -2.77 -10.52
N GLY A 49 20.33 -3.25 -9.34
CA GLY A 49 21.66 -3.84 -9.14
C GLY A 49 21.91 -5.10 -9.98
N LEU A 50 20.88 -5.91 -10.21
CA LEU A 50 20.95 -7.09 -11.08
C LEU A 50 21.13 -6.71 -12.56
N ALA A 51 20.50 -5.62 -13.02
CA ALA A 51 20.67 -5.08 -14.36
C ALA A 51 22.09 -4.57 -14.61
N GLN A 52 22.66 -3.78 -13.69
CA GLN A 52 24.07 -3.37 -13.80
C GLN A 52 25.01 -4.59 -13.84
N CYS A 53 24.80 -5.57 -12.96
CA CYS A 53 25.57 -6.81 -12.97
C CYS A 53 25.43 -7.63 -14.27
N PHE A 54 24.28 -7.54 -14.94
CA PHE A 54 24.08 -8.16 -16.26
C PHE A 54 24.88 -7.40 -17.32
N ASP A 55 24.71 -6.08 -17.41
CA ASP A 55 25.37 -5.24 -18.41
C ASP A 55 26.91 -5.32 -18.32
N ASP A 56 27.49 -5.29 -17.12
CA ASP A 56 28.93 -5.43 -16.91
C ASP A 56 29.45 -6.77 -17.51
N VAL A 57 28.74 -7.87 -17.24
CA VAL A 57 29.13 -9.22 -17.67
C VAL A 57 28.86 -9.45 -19.15
N GLN A 58 27.74 -8.94 -19.65
CA GLN A 58 27.32 -9.04 -21.04
C GLN A 58 28.27 -8.24 -21.94
N THR A 59 28.64 -7.01 -21.55
CA THR A 59 29.63 -6.19 -22.25
C THR A 59 30.99 -6.89 -22.29
N GLU A 60 31.44 -7.46 -21.17
CA GLU A 60 32.73 -8.19 -21.12
C GLU A 60 32.72 -9.46 -22.02
N ILE A 61 31.57 -10.12 -22.18
CA ILE A 61 31.39 -11.21 -23.16
C ILE A 61 31.39 -10.68 -24.59
N GLU A 62 30.67 -9.61 -24.87
CA GLU A 62 30.57 -8.99 -26.21
C GLU A 62 31.95 -8.54 -26.72
N GLU A 63 32.73 -7.82 -25.91
CA GLU A 63 34.10 -7.42 -26.24
C GLU A 63 35.06 -8.61 -26.46
N ALA A 64 34.79 -9.74 -25.81
CA ALA A 64 35.60 -10.95 -25.89
C ALA A 64 35.17 -11.95 -26.97
N THR A 65 34.08 -11.68 -27.70
CA THR A 65 33.50 -12.59 -28.70
C THR A 65 33.79 -12.11 -30.13
N PRO A 66 34.87 -12.58 -30.78
CA PRO A 66 35.24 -12.16 -32.13
C PRO A 66 34.42 -12.83 -33.24
N ASN A 67 33.60 -13.84 -32.92
CA ASN A 67 32.90 -14.68 -33.89
C ASN A 67 31.45 -14.21 -34.12
N LEU A 68 31.11 -13.89 -35.36
CA LEU A 68 29.81 -13.30 -35.73
C LEU A 68 28.61 -14.22 -35.43
N GLU A 69 28.77 -15.55 -35.51
CA GLU A 69 27.70 -16.49 -35.14
C GLU A 69 27.42 -16.50 -33.62
N GLU A 70 28.45 -16.29 -32.81
CA GLU A 70 28.34 -16.20 -31.36
C GLU A 70 27.70 -14.86 -30.94
N VAL A 71 27.96 -13.76 -31.68
CA VAL A 71 27.33 -12.45 -31.45
C VAL A 71 25.80 -12.52 -31.49
N VAL A 72 25.20 -13.28 -32.42
CA VAL A 72 23.73 -13.47 -32.46
C VAL A 72 23.22 -14.14 -31.19
N THR A 73 23.94 -15.16 -30.72
CA THR A 73 23.61 -15.85 -29.47
C THR A 73 23.73 -14.89 -28.29
N VAL A 74 24.80 -14.09 -28.23
CA VAL A 74 25.04 -13.11 -27.17
C VAL A 74 23.92 -12.04 -27.15
N PHE A 75 23.52 -11.51 -28.29
CA PHE A 75 22.41 -10.54 -28.42
C PHE A 75 21.06 -11.11 -27.93
N ASN A 76 20.77 -12.38 -28.20
CA ASN A 76 19.55 -13.03 -27.71
C ASN A 76 19.46 -13.06 -26.18
N HIS A 77 20.58 -13.17 -25.45
CA HIS A 77 20.58 -13.13 -23.99
C HIS A 77 20.23 -11.73 -23.47
N ARG A 78 20.60 -10.67 -24.21
CA ARG A 78 20.27 -9.27 -23.89
C ARG A 78 18.76 -9.03 -24.00
N ILE A 79 18.14 -9.47 -25.09
CA ILE A 79 16.66 -9.44 -25.27
C ILE A 79 15.95 -10.20 -24.13
N LEU A 80 16.40 -11.42 -23.81
CA LEU A 80 15.80 -12.25 -22.76
C LEU A 80 15.93 -11.64 -21.35
N PHE A 81 17.00 -10.88 -21.10
CA PHE A 81 17.17 -10.14 -19.84
C PHE A 81 16.26 -8.91 -19.81
N GLU A 82 16.30 -8.09 -20.86
CA GLU A 82 15.55 -6.84 -20.97
C GLU A 82 14.03 -7.07 -20.88
N ASP A 83 13.48 -8.06 -21.60
CA ASP A 83 12.06 -8.43 -21.53
C ASP A 83 11.62 -8.75 -20.09
N ALA A 84 12.38 -9.58 -19.39
CA ALA A 84 12.09 -9.93 -18.00
C ALA A 84 12.27 -8.73 -17.06
N TYR A 85 13.33 -7.94 -17.24
CA TYR A 85 13.63 -6.76 -16.43
C TYR A 85 12.53 -5.69 -16.53
N PHE A 86 12.11 -5.32 -17.74
CA PHE A 86 11.06 -4.32 -17.92
C PHE A 86 9.71 -4.82 -17.41
N GLN A 87 9.33 -6.09 -17.67
CA GLN A 87 8.12 -6.67 -17.07
C GLN A 87 8.12 -6.59 -15.52
N ILE A 88 9.24 -6.89 -14.84
CA ILE A 88 9.32 -6.77 -13.37
C ILE A 88 9.21 -5.31 -12.94
N LYS A 89 9.97 -4.43 -13.61
CA LYS A 89 10.03 -3.00 -13.29
C LYS A 89 8.64 -2.38 -13.38
N ASP A 90 7.90 -2.66 -14.46
CA ASP A 90 6.55 -2.14 -14.66
C ASP A 90 5.59 -2.66 -13.58
N ILE A 91 5.65 -3.95 -13.23
CA ILE A 91 4.84 -4.52 -12.13
C ILE A 91 5.15 -3.87 -10.77
N TYR A 92 6.43 -3.63 -10.45
CA TYR A 92 6.84 -3.02 -9.19
C TYR A 92 6.53 -1.52 -9.14
N THR A 93 6.65 -0.81 -10.26
CA THR A 93 6.22 0.59 -10.38
C THR A 93 4.70 0.69 -10.25
N GLU A 94 3.93 -0.09 -10.99
CA GLU A 94 2.46 -0.15 -10.90
C GLU A 94 1.99 -0.43 -9.46
N TYR A 95 2.61 -1.39 -8.78
CA TYR A 95 2.26 -1.73 -7.40
C TYR A 95 2.57 -0.59 -6.43
N LEU A 96 3.74 0.04 -6.54
CA LEU A 96 4.10 1.17 -5.68
C LEU A 96 3.18 2.37 -5.93
N ASP A 97 2.94 2.74 -7.18
CA ASP A 97 2.10 3.87 -7.55
C ASP A 97 0.65 3.68 -7.05
N GLN A 98 0.08 2.48 -7.19
CA GLN A 98 -1.26 2.13 -6.70
C GLN A 98 -1.44 2.28 -5.18
N HIS A 99 -0.35 2.20 -4.40
CA HIS A 99 -0.39 2.28 -2.94
C HIS A 99 0.25 3.57 -2.40
N VAL A 100 0.72 4.47 -3.27
CA VAL A 100 1.07 5.86 -2.92
C VAL A 100 -0.17 6.76 -2.92
N GLU A 101 -1.23 6.37 -3.64
CA GLU A 101 -2.51 7.10 -3.67
C GLU A 101 -3.54 6.68 -2.60
N GLU A 102 -3.29 5.62 -1.80
CA GLU A 102 -4.08 5.43 -0.58
C GLU A 102 -3.67 6.51 0.43
N PRO A 103 -4.59 7.40 0.87
CA PRO A 103 -4.28 8.32 1.96
C PRO A 103 -4.12 7.50 3.24
N GLU A 104 -2.87 7.28 3.65
CA GLU A 104 -2.54 7.02 5.05
C GLU A 104 -3.10 8.18 5.87
N VAL A 105 -4.34 8.02 6.36
CA VAL A 105 -4.91 8.87 7.40
C VAL A 105 -3.99 8.73 8.60
N ARG A 106 -3.16 9.74 8.85
CA ARG A 106 -2.09 9.65 9.83
C ARG A 106 -2.72 9.34 11.19
N PRO A 107 -2.05 8.55 12.05
CA PRO A 107 -2.52 8.34 13.42
C PRO A 107 -2.71 9.66 14.19
N GLU A 108 -1.99 10.70 13.78
CA GLU A 108 -2.05 12.07 14.30
C GLU A 108 -3.41 12.74 14.00
N ASP A 109 -3.89 12.71 12.75
CA ASP A 109 -5.19 13.30 12.36
C ASP A 109 -6.36 12.64 13.12
N ARG A 110 -6.29 11.31 13.31
CA ARG A 110 -7.29 10.56 14.10
C ARG A 110 -7.34 10.96 15.57
N GLN A 111 -6.26 11.51 16.13
CA GLN A 111 -6.21 11.84 17.55
C GLN A 111 -6.91 13.15 17.85
N ASP A 112 -6.89 14.11 16.91
CA ASP A 112 -7.66 15.35 17.00
C ASP A 112 -9.13 15.09 16.66
N ASP A 113 -9.44 14.30 15.61
CA ASP A 113 -10.82 13.85 15.31
C ASP A 113 -11.50 13.19 16.53
N LEU A 114 -10.78 12.31 17.25
CA LEU A 114 -11.33 11.64 18.43
C LEU A 114 -11.54 12.63 19.60
N ARG A 115 -10.62 13.59 19.79
CA ARG A 115 -10.77 14.63 20.82
C ARG A 115 -11.97 15.52 20.53
N ASP A 116 -12.15 15.95 19.29
CA ASP A 116 -13.27 16.79 18.89
C ASP A 116 -14.60 16.03 18.90
N ALA A 117 -14.63 14.75 18.52
CA ALA A 117 -15.81 13.90 18.67
C ALA A 117 -16.19 13.69 20.15
N VAL A 118 -15.22 13.44 21.04
CA VAL A 118 -15.45 13.34 22.48
C VAL A 118 -15.90 14.67 23.08
N LYS A 119 -15.33 15.79 22.63
CA LYS A 119 -15.72 17.14 23.05
C LYS A 119 -17.15 17.46 22.62
N ALA A 120 -17.51 17.23 21.36
CA ALA A 120 -18.87 17.42 20.86
C ALA A 120 -19.89 16.53 21.60
N LEU A 121 -19.52 15.29 21.94
CA LEU A 121 -20.34 14.40 22.75
C LEU A 121 -20.56 14.94 24.17
N LEU A 122 -19.51 15.44 24.82
CA LEU A 122 -19.60 16.05 26.16
C LEU A 122 -20.39 17.35 26.16
N GLU A 123 -20.20 18.22 25.16
CA GLU A 123 -20.99 19.45 24.97
C GLU A 123 -22.47 19.14 24.74
N SER A 124 -22.78 18.11 23.94
CA SER A 124 -24.16 17.64 23.72
C SER A 124 -24.80 17.10 25.01
N GLN A 125 -24.06 16.30 25.80
CA GLN A 125 -24.54 15.83 27.11
C GLN A 125 -24.74 16.98 28.10
N GLN A 126 -23.85 17.98 28.11
CA GLN A 126 -24.00 19.16 28.94
C GLN A 126 -25.25 19.98 28.57
N GLN A 127 -25.48 20.22 27.27
CA GLN A 127 -26.69 20.88 26.79
C GLN A 127 -27.95 20.09 27.14
N MET A 128 -27.93 18.76 27.02
CA MET A 128 -29.05 17.89 27.39
C MET A 128 -29.37 17.95 28.89
N LEU A 129 -28.35 18.00 29.75
CA LEU A 129 -28.53 18.17 31.21
C LEU A 129 -29.09 19.55 31.55
N LEU A 130 -28.57 20.62 30.92
CA LEU A 130 -29.09 21.99 31.10
C LEU A 130 -30.55 22.11 30.64
N ALA A 131 -30.91 21.50 29.52
CA ALA A 131 -32.29 21.48 29.01
C ALA A 131 -33.25 20.71 29.94
N GLN A 132 -32.77 19.65 30.61
CA GLN A 132 -33.56 18.94 31.62
C GLN A 132 -33.74 19.77 32.90
N CYS A 133 -32.71 20.50 33.35
CA CYS A 133 -32.80 21.42 34.48
C CYS A 133 -33.73 22.63 34.21
N GLN A 134 -33.97 22.99 32.95
CA GLN A 134 -34.85 24.10 32.55
C GLN A 134 -36.31 23.69 32.30
N LYS A 135 -36.67 22.42 32.49
CA LYS A 135 -38.05 21.94 32.31
C LYS A 135 -38.86 22.19 33.60
N PRO A 136 -39.75 23.19 33.67
CA PRO A 136 -40.63 23.32 34.84
C PRO A 136 -41.53 22.08 34.96
N PRO A 137 -41.97 21.71 36.17
CA PRO A 137 -42.89 20.60 36.36
C PRO A 137 -44.19 20.85 35.59
N PRO A 138 -44.88 19.78 35.13
CA PRO A 138 -46.16 19.93 34.46
C PRO A 138 -47.14 20.66 35.38
N GLN A 139 -47.74 21.74 34.89
CA GLN A 139 -48.80 22.43 35.62
C GLN A 139 -49.97 21.47 35.81
N THR A 140 -50.20 21.07 37.06
CA THR A 140 -51.33 20.23 37.42
C THR A 140 -52.62 20.94 37.04
N LEU A 141 -53.31 20.44 36.00
CA LEU A 141 -54.65 20.84 35.66
C LEU A 141 -55.60 20.46 36.81
N ALA A 142 -55.80 21.39 37.74
CA ALA A 142 -56.88 21.32 38.72
C ALA A 142 -58.20 21.54 37.98
N LEU A 143 -58.72 20.46 37.39
CA LEU A 143 -59.99 20.42 36.71
C LEU A 143 -61.11 20.87 37.67
N ALA A 144 -62.07 21.64 37.15
CA ALA A 144 -63.28 21.97 37.89
C ALA A 144 -64.08 20.69 38.21
N ALA A 145 -64.31 20.44 39.50
CA ALA A 145 -65.29 19.48 39.98
C ALA A 145 -66.40 20.25 40.70
N GLY A 146 -67.51 20.50 40.00
CA GLY A 146 -68.66 21.19 40.56
C GLY A 146 -69.63 20.24 41.27
N SER A 147 -70.40 20.83 42.19
CA SER A 147 -71.73 20.38 42.64
C SER A 147 -71.81 19.12 43.52
N HIS A 148 -72.09 19.34 44.81
CA HIS A 148 -73.23 18.66 45.44
C HIS A 148 -73.98 19.60 46.38
N VAL A 149 -75.30 19.64 46.23
CA VAL A 149 -76.25 20.48 46.98
C VAL A 149 -76.73 19.73 48.23
N SER A 150 -76.91 20.43 49.35
CA SER A 150 -77.91 20.10 50.40
C SER A 150 -78.12 21.29 51.36
N ASN A 151 -79.39 21.57 51.70
CA ASN A 151 -79.85 22.65 52.59
C ASN A 151 -81.35 22.42 52.94
N PRO A 152 -81.95 23.07 53.97
CA PRO A 152 -81.48 23.35 55.34
C PRO A 152 -82.01 22.20 56.24
N PRO A 153 -82.90 22.30 57.27
CA PRO A 153 -83.43 23.38 58.15
C PRO A 153 -82.65 23.44 59.51
N SER A 154 -82.98 24.25 60.53
CA SER A 154 -84.07 25.23 60.79
C SER A 154 -83.51 26.54 61.32
#